data_AF-A0A1H8VCY5-F1
#
_entry.id   AF-A0A1H8VCY5-F1
#
_cell.length_a   1.000
_cell.length_b   1.000
_cell.length_c   1.000
_cell.angle_alpha   90.00
_cell.angle_beta   90.00
_cell.angle_gamma   90.00
#
_symmetry.space_group_name_H-M   'P 1'
#
loop_
_entity.id
_entity.type
_entity.pdbx_description
1 polymer ?
#
loop_
_entity_poly.entity_id
_entity_poly.type
_entity_poly.pdbx_seq_one_letter_code
_entity_poly.pdbx_strand_id
1 'polypeptide(L)'
;MNIRRLSPDWLYCVSDRSPSRTDLYYAVETALIAPGIVSHEAAHLLACRLTGVEVLRASVLNPFAADAYLDHERVTSFPADLLIAVAPLLCNTPLAFAAFVLAPAVGTPLLSIPLYWLGVCFALTAFPSVGDTETLFQTAGDLPGPLRPVGYLLATPVRAFTAVPGSAGVAGFVLFLFLFGLTRP
;
A
#
# COMPACT_ATOMS: atom_id res chain seq x y z
N MET A 1 -26.76 29.82 -11.53
CA MET A 1 -25.56 29.31 -10.85
C MET A 1 -25.56 29.88 -9.44
N ASN A 2 -25.88 29.07 -8.43
CA ASN A 2 -26.11 29.50 -7.06
C ASN A 2 -25.26 28.60 -6.16
N ILE A 3 -24.13 29.13 -5.70
CA ILE A 3 -23.22 28.49 -4.76
C ILE A 3 -23.88 28.61 -3.38
N ARG A 4 -24.64 27.59 -2.98
CA ARG A 4 -25.19 27.48 -1.63
C ARG A 4 -24.70 26.18 -0.98
N ARG A 5 -23.88 26.38 0.06
CA ARG A 5 -23.64 25.48 1.19
C ARG A 5 -23.03 24.13 0.83
N LEU A 6 -21.71 24.14 0.65
CA LEU A 6 -20.88 23.05 1.16
C LEU A 6 -20.97 23.14 2.70
N SER A 7 -21.74 22.25 3.33
CA SER A 7 -21.63 22.05 4.77
C SER A 7 -20.30 21.33 5.06
N PRO A 8 -19.56 21.73 6.12
CA PRO A 8 -18.37 21.03 6.55
C PRO A 8 -18.74 19.87 7.48
N ASP A 9 -19.46 18.86 6.97
CA ASP A 9 -19.90 17.70 7.76
C ASP A 9 -18.95 16.49 7.64
N TRP A 10 -17.69 16.70 7.23
CA TRP A 10 -16.71 15.61 7.04
C TRP A 10 -15.67 15.50 8.17
N LEU A 11 -15.95 16.11 9.32
CA LEU A 11 -15.27 15.77 10.57
C LEU A 11 -15.74 14.39 10.99
N TYR A 12 -14.98 13.36 10.60
CA TYR A 12 -15.04 11.98 11.08
C TYR A 12 -16.45 11.51 11.46
N CYS A 13 -17.12 10.75 10.59
CA CYS A 13 -18.18 9.84 11.03
C CYS A 13 -17.55 8.77 11.94
N VAL A 14 -17.19 9.14 13.17
CA VAL A 14 -17.17 8.21 14.29
C VAL A 14 -18.64 7.88 14.49
N SER A 15 -19.05 6.75 13.94
CA SER A 15 -20.39 6.23 14.20
C SER A 15 -20.56 6.11 15.72
N ASP A 16 -21.61 6.74 16.28
CA ASP A 16 -21.99 6.60 17.70
C ASP A 16 -22.40 5.16 18.09
N ARG A 17 -22.22 4.19 17.19
CA ARG A 17 -22.43 2.78 17.46
C ARG A 17 -21.21 2.22 18.20
N SER A 18 -21.45 1.40 19.21
CA SER A 18 -20.40 0.56 19.78
C SER A 18 -19.75 -0.30 18.69
N PRO A 19 -18.42 -0.46 18.67
CA PRO A 19 -17.73 -1.21 17.64
C PRO A 19 -18.21 -2.67 17.60
N SER A 20 -18.45 -3.17 16.40
CA SER A 20 -18.81 -4.56 16.17
C SER A 20 -17.61 -5.49 16.45
N ARG A 21 -17.84 -6.81 16.55
CA ARG A 21 -16.74 -7.79 16.66
C ARG A 21 -15.79 -7.72 15.46
N THR A 22 -16.33 -7.43 14.28
CA THR A 22 -15.56 -7.26 13.05
C THR A 22 -14.71 -5.98 13.11
N ASP A 23 -15.25 -4.90 13.66
CA ASP A 23 -14.52 -3.63 13.81
C ASP A 23 -13.33 -3.81 14.77
N LEU A 24 -13.51 -4.58 15.84
CA LEU A 24 -12.43 -4.94 16.76
C LEU A 24 -11.39 -5.86 16.12
N TYR A 25 -11.83 -6.81 15.28
CA TYR A 25 -10.92 -7.67 14.53
C TYR A 25 -10.01 -6.83 13.63
N TYR A 26 -10.56 -5.88 12.86
CA TYR A 26 -9.76 -5.00 12.01
C TYR A 26 -8.84 -4.08 12.81
N ALA A 27 -9.27 -3.61 13.99
CA ALA A 27 -8.41 -2.80 14.84
C ALA A 27 -7.18 -3.57 15.33
N VAL A 28 -7.37 -4.84 15.71
CA VAL A 28 -6.27 -5.70 16.13
C VAL A 28 -5.35 -6.03 14.95
N GLU A 29 -5.92 -6.40 13.80
CA GLU A 29 -5.15 -6.66 12.58
C GLU A 29 -4.32 -5.44 12.19
N THR A 30 -4.96 -4.27 12.04
CA THR A 30 -4.29 -3.00 11.75
C THR A 30 -3.18 -2.71 12.74
N ALA A 31 -3.39 -2.88 14.05
CA ALA A 31 -2.34 -2.65 15.05
C ALA A 31 -1.13 -3.57 14.87
N LEU A 32 -1.35 -4.83 14.46
CA LEU A 32 -0.27 -5.82 14.27
C LEU A 32 0.59 -5.53 13.05
N ILE A 33 0.02 -4.94 11.99
CA ILE A 33 0.73 -4.65 10.72
C ILE A 33 0.87 -3.16 10.41
N ALA A 34 0.47 -2.28 11.34
CA ALA A 34 0.46 -0.82 11.16
C ALA A 34 1.77 -0.25 10.61
N PRO A 35 2.98 -0.66 11.07
CA PRO A 35 4.21 -0.12 10.49
C PRO A 35 4.33 -0.36 8.98
N GLY A 36 3.87 -1.51 8.50
CA GLY A 36 3.87 -1.87 7.09
C GLY A 36 2.80 -1.13 6.29
N ILE A 37 1.63 -0.88 6.88
CA ILE A 37 0.58 -0.07 6.25
C ILE A 37 1.06 1.38 6.11
N VAL A 38 1.66 1.95 7.16
CA VAL A 38 2.19 3.31 7.13
C VAL A 38 3.29 3.46 6.07
N SER A 39 4.19 2.49 5.95
CA SER A 39 5.23 2.53 4.91
C SER A 39 4.68 2.31 3.51
N HIS A 40 3.62 1.52 3.35
CA HIS A 40 2.89 1.34 2.09
C HIS A 40 2.33 2.67 1.60
N GLU A 41 1.58 3.38 2.45
CA GLU A 41 1.02 4.68 2.11
C GLU A 41 2.11 5.75 1.90
N ALA A 42 3.20 5.68 2.67
CA ALA A 42 4.35 6.57 2.48
C ALA A 42 5.03 6.34 1.11
N ALA A 43 5.02 5.11 0.59
CA ALA A 43 5.55 4.80 -0.73
C ALA A 43 4.70 5.42 -1.84
N HIS A 44 3.37 5.34 -1.73
CA HIS A 44 2.44 6.05 -2.63
C HIS A 44 2.66 7.56 -2.59
N LEU A 45 2.79 8.13 -1.39
CA LEU A 45 3.06 9.56 -1.20
C LEU A 45 4.39 9.96 -1.84
N LEU A 46 5.43 9.15 -1.66
CA LEU A 46 6.74 9.39 -2.28
C LEU A 46 6.62 9.35 -3.81
N ALA A 47 5.95 8.35 -4.37
CA ALA A 47 5.74 8.22 -5.81
C ALA A 47 4.97 9.42 -6.37
N CYS A 48 3.87 9.84 -5.73
CA CYS A 48 3.12 11.02 -6.12
C CYS A 48 4.01 12.27 -6.18
N ARG A 49 4.85 12.49 -5.16
CA ARG A 49 5.80 13.61 -5.13
C ARG A 49 6.86 13.53 -6.22
N LEU A 50 7.38 12.34 -6.52
CA LEU A 50 8.37 12.13 -7.57
C LEU A 50 7.78 12.33 -8.97
N THR A 51 6.50 12.06 -9.16
CA THR A 51 5.81 12.20 -10.45
C THR A 51 5.07 13.53 -10.61
N GLY A 52 5.08 14.39 -9.58
CA GLY A 52 4.38 15.67 -9.58
C GLY A 52 2.85 15.56 -9.50
N VAL A 53 2.32 14.44 -9.01
CA VAL A 53 0.88 14.26 -8.76
C VAL A 53 0.52 14.94 -7.44
N GLU A 54 -0.44 15.86 -7.48
CA GLU A 54 -0.87 16.62 -6.30
C GLU A 54 -1.54 15.71 -5.25
N VAL A 55 -1.10 15.83 -4.00
CA VAL A 55 -1.70 15.13 -2.86
C VAL A 55 -2.70 16.04 -2.17
N LEU A 56 -3.97 15.64 -2.20
CA LEU A 56 -5.09 16.42 -1.69
C LEU A 56 -5.27 16.24 -0.19
N ARG A 57 -5.04 15.01 0.32
CA ARG A 57 -5.10 14.69 1.74
C ARG A 57 -3.98 13.74 2.13
N ALA A 58 -3.34 14.01 3.25
CA ALA A 58 -2.38 13.08 3.83
C ALA A 58 -3.06 11.76 4.21
N SER A 59 -2.30 10.67 4.18
CA SER A 59 -2.81 9.32 4.42
C SER A 59 -3.56 9.21 5.74
N VAL A 60 -4.76 8.65 5.68
CA VAL A 60 -5.58 8.37 6.85
C VAL A 60 -5.53 6.87 7.11
N LEU A 61 -4.98 6.47 8.25
CA LEU A 61 -5.13 5.11 8.75
C LEU A 61 -6.42 5.05 9.56
N ASN A 62 -7.39 4.27 9.08
CA ASN A 62 -8.59 3.98 9.85
C ASN A 62 -8.41 2.60 10.48
N PRO A 63 -8.25 2.48 11.81
CA PRO A 63 -8.06 1.18 12.43
C PRO A 63 -9.35 0.35 12.47
N PHE A 64 -10.52 0.94 12.27
CA PHE A 64 -11.82 0.27 12.44
C PHE A 64 -12.44 -0.24 11.13
N ALA A 65 -11.83 0.09 10.00
CA ALA A 65 -12.04 -0.60 8.74
C ALA A 65 -10.66 -1.00 8.21
N ALA A 66 -10.57 -2.03 7.38
CA ALA A 66 -9.29 -2.49 6.84
C ALA A 66 -8.77 -1.55 5.74
N ASP A 67 -8.80 -0.24 5.98
CA ASP A 67 -8.47 0.80 5.01
C ASP A 67 -7.43 1.79 5.56
N ALA A 68 -6.38 1.96 4.77
CA ALA A 68 -5.60 3.17 4.72
C ALA A 68 -5.64 3.66 3.28
N TYR A 69 -5.71 4.97 3.09
CA TYR A 69 -5.70 5.53 1.76
C TYR A 69 -5.07 6.92 1.75
N LEU A 70 -4.44 7.22 0.62
CA LEU A 70 -3.90 8.53 0.26
C LEU A 70 -4.80 9.16 -0.81
N ASP A 71 -5.35 10.35 -0.53
CA ASP A 71 -6.10 11.09 -1.55
C ASP A 71 -5.13 11.94 -2.39
N HIS A 72 -5.06 11.63 -3.67
CA HIS A 72 -4.32 12.41 -4.66
C HIS A 72 -5.22 12.78 -5.85
N GLU A 73 -4.79 13.74 -6.66
CA GLU A 73 -5.51 14.09 -7.88
C GLU A 73 -5.57 12.93 -8.87
N ARG A 74 -6.42 13.05 -9.89
CA ARG A 74 -6.51 12.03 -10.93
C ARG A 74 -5.19 11.93 -11.69
N VAL A 75 -4.59 10.75 -11.68
CA VAL A 75 -3.39 10.47 -12.48
C VAL A 75 -3.78 10.29 -13.95
N THR A 76 -3.10 11.01 -14.84
CA THR A 76 -3.36 10.99 -16.30
C THR A 76 -2.17 10.44 -17.11
N SER A 77 -1.05 10.20 -16.44
CA SER A 77 0.19 9.71 -17.05
C SER A 77 0.39 8.24 -16.68
N PHE A 78 0.44 7.35 -17.68
CA PHE A 78 0.66 5.92 -17.44
C PHE A 78 1.95 5.61 -16.65
N PRO A 79 3.12 6.21 -16.95
CA PRO A 79 4.31 5.99 -16.14
C PRO A 79 4.15 6.41 -14.68
N ALA A 80 3.41 7.50 -14.41
CA ALA A 80 3.15 7.94 -13.05
C ALA A 80 2.20 6.98 -12.32
N ASP A 81 1.12 6.57 -13.00
CA ASP A 81 0.13 5.63 -12.49
C ASP A 81 0.77 4.28 -12.15
N LEU A 82 1.59 3.75 -13.06
CA LEU A 82 2.34 2.52 -12.84
C LEU A 82 3.33 2.65 -11.68
N LEU A 83 4.08 3.75 -11.59
CA LEU A 83 5.05 3.97 -10.51
C LEU A 83 4.35 4.05 -9.15
N ILE A 84 3.26 4.80 -9.05
CA ILE A 84 2.46 4.89 -7.83
C ILE A 84 1.93 3.50 -7.46
N ALA A 85 1.28 2.80 -8.39
CA ALA A 85 0.74 1.46 -8.16
C ALA A 85 1.78 0.48 -7.60
N VAL A 86 3.01 0.46 -8.12
CA VAL A 86 4.05 -0.50 -7.67
C VAL A 86 4.97 0.04 -6.57
N ALA A 87 4.83 1.30 -6.15
CA ALA A 87 5.70 1.92 -5.17
C ALA A 87 5.79 1.16 -3.84
N PRO A 88 4.68 0.64 -3.26
CA PRO A 88 4.76 -0.14 -2.03
C PRO A 88 5.64 -1.38 -2.17
N LEU A 89 5.59 -2.05 -3.33
CA LEU A 89 6.41 -3.23 -3.58
C LEU A 89 7.89 -2.87 -3.63
N LEU A 90 8.21 -1.74 -4.27
CA LEU A 90 9.58 -1.23 -4.40
C LEU A 90 10.15 -0.73 -3.07
N CYS A 91 9.33 -0.20 -2.17
CA CYS A 91 9.77 0.35 -0.88
C CYS A 91 9.75 -0.68 0.25
N ASN A 92 8.67 -1.44 0.40
CA ASN A 92 8.52 -2.37 1.53
C ASN A 92 9.39 -3.62 1.39
N THR A 93 9.66 -4.09 0.17
CA THR A 93 10.56 -5.24 -0.05
C THR A 93 11.98 -4.99 0.50
N PRO A 94 12.69 -3.89 0.13
CA PRO A 94 14.01 -3.62 0.69
C PRO A 94 13.97 -3.29 2.19
N LEU A 95 12.91 -2.65 2.69
CA LEU A 95 12.73 -2.44 4.13
C LEU A 95 12.60 -3.76 4.89
N ALA A 96 11.80 -4.70 4.38
CA ALA A 96 11.65 -6.04 4.93
C ALA A 96 12.99 -6.78 4.95
N PHE A 97 13.70 -6.77 3.81
CA PHE A 97 15.00 -7.40 3.70
C PHE A 97 16.03 -6.80 4.68
N ALA A 98 16.12 -5.47 4.76
CA ALA A 98 17.01 -4.79 5.69
C ALA A 98 16.69 -5.15 7.15
N ALA A 99 15.41 -5.18 7.52
CA ALA A 99 14.98 -5.55 8.87
C ALA A 99 15.39 -7.00 9.20
N PHE A 100 15.20 -7.94 8.27
CA PHE A 100 15.61 -9.34 8.46
C PHE A 100 17.13 -9.54 8.51
N VAL A 101 17.91 -8.78 7.74
CA VAL A 101 19.38 -8.79 7.83
C VAL A 101 19.88 -8.22 9.16
N LEU A 102 19.27 -7.12 9.63
CA LEU A 102 19.69 -6.45 10.86
C LEU A 102 19.27 -7.20 12.13
N ALA A 103 18.13 -7.89 12.11
CA ALA A 103 17.57 -8.59 13.27
C ALA A 103 18.55 -9.58 13.95
N PRO A 104 19.28 -10.46 13.24
CA PRO A 104 20.30 -11.30 13.89
C PRO A 104 21.57 -10.53 14.26
N ALA A 105 21.88 -9.42 13.60
CA ALA A 105 23.12 -8.67 13.80
C ALA A 105 23.14 -7.83 15.09
N VAL A 106 21.97 -7.44 15.62
CA VAL A 106 21.87 -6.58 16.82
C VAL A 106 22.14 -7.29 18.16
N GLY A 107 22.32 -8.62 18.15
CA GLY A 107 22.84 -9.40 19.29
C GLY A 107 21.98 -9.49 20.55
N THR A 108 20.82 -8.82 20.61
CA THR A 108 19.92 -8.86 21.78
C THR A 108 18.46 -9.13 21.37
N PRO A 109 17.70 -9.94 22.12
CA PRO A 109 16.27 -10.17 21.87
C PRO A 109 15.43 -8.88 21.86
N LEU A 110 15.80 -7.92 22.71
CA LEU A 110 15.10 -6.64 22.83
C LEU A 110 15.09 -5.85 21.52
N LEU A 111 16.15 -5.94 20.72
CA LEU A 111 16.26 -5.28 19.43
C LEU A 111 15.91 -6.20 18.26
N SER A 112 16.23 -7.49 18.35
CA SER A 112 15.99 -8.43 17.26
C SER A 112 14.52 -8.74 17.05
N ILE A 113 13.73 -8.87 18.12
CA ILE A 113 12.29 -9.18 18.03
C ILE A 113 11.52 -8.05 17.30
N PRO A 114 11.66 -6.76 17.66
CA PRO A 114 11.05 -5.69 16.90
C PRO A 114 11.49 -5.63 15.44
N LEU A 115 12.75 -5.91 15.13
CA LEU A 115 13.24 -5.94 13.75
C LEU A 115 12.63 -7.09 12.94
N TYR A 116 12.51 -8.29 13.51
CA TYR A 116 11.77 -9.37 12.85
C TYR A 116 10.30 -9.01 12.63
N TRP A 117 9.65 -8.42 13.63
CA TRP A 117 8.27 -7.97 13.50
C TRP A 117 8.10 -6.92 12.39
N LEU A 118 8.97 -5.90 12.35
CA LEU A 118 8.99 -4.91 11.27
C LEU A 118 9.20 -5.56 9.90
N GLY A 119 10.12 -6.52 9.78
CA GLY A 119 10.33 -7.25 8.55
C GLY A 119 9.08 -7.99 8.06
N VAL A 120 8.35 -8.61 8.99
CA VAL A 120 7.06 -9.25 8.70
C VAL A 120 6.01 -8.22 8.26
N CYS A 121 5.87 -7.11 8.99
CA CYS A 121 4.93 -6.03 8.64
C CYS A 121 5.18 -5.52 7.22
N PHE A 122 6.42 -5.19 6.87
CA PHE A 122 6.78 -4.70 5.55
C PHE A 122 6.51 -5.75 4.45
N ALA A 123 6.89 -7.01 4.67
CA ALA A 123 6.67 -8.06 3.67
C ALA A 123 5.18 -8.31 3.40
N LEU A 124 4.35 -8.37 4.46
CA LEU A 124 2.91 -8.62 4.35
C LEU A 124 2.15 -7.48 3.66
N THR A 125 2.65 -6.25 3.72
CA THR A 125 2.04 -5.07 3.10
C THR A 125 2.79 -4.57 1.86
N ALA A 126 3.65 -5.39 1.26
CA ALA A 126 4.45 -4.95 0.10
C ALA A 126 3.65 -4.90 -1.20
N PHE A 127 2.64 -5.73 -1.36
CA PHE A 127 1.94 -5.85 -2.64
C PHE A 127 0.81 -4.82 -2.78
N PRO A 128 0.57 -4.31 -4.00
CA PRO A 128 -0.50 -3.36 -4.25
C PRO A 128 -1.89 -3.97 -4.07
N SER A 129 -2.84 -3.09 -3.78
CA SER A 129 -4.26 -3.39 -3.64
C SER A 129 -5.03 -3.25 -4.96
N VAL A 130 -6.32 -3.60 -4.93
CA VAL A 130 -7.23 -3.33 -6.06
C VAL A 130 -7.36 -1.82 -6.29
N GLY A 131 -7.37 -1.00 -5.25
CA GLY A 131 -7.46 0.46 -5.38
C GLY A 131 -6.25 1.03 -6.11
N ASP A 132 -5.05 0.60 -5.73
CA ASP A 132 -3.77 1.09 -6.26
C ASP A 132 -3.60 0.87 -7.78
N THR A 133 -4.38 -0.05 -8.35
CA THR A 133 -4.21 -0.52 -9.73
C THR A 133 -5.41 -0.24 -10.63
N GLU A 134 -6.45 0.43 -10.11
CA GLU A 134 -7.73 0.54 -10.81
C GLU A 134 -7.70 1.41 -12.07
N THR A 135 -6.78 2.36 -12.12
CA THR A 135 -6.60 3.32 -13.22
C THR A 135 -5.65 2.82 -14.31
N LEU A 136 -4.84 1.78 -14.06
CA LEU A 136 -3.75 1.37 -14.96
C LEU A 136 -4.19 1.05 -16.39
N PHE A 137 -5.35 0.42 -16.57
CA PHE A 137 -5.87 0.14 -17.92
C PHE A 137 -6.41 1.39 -18.62
N GLN A 138 -6.89 2.37 -17.88
CA GLN A 138 -7.35 3.64 -18.44
C GLN A 138 -6.15 4.43 -18.94
N THR A 139 -5.15 4.66 -18.08
CA THR A 139 -3.95 5.42 -18.44
C THR A 139 -3.11 4.71 -19.51
N ALA A 140 -3.06 3.37 -19.53
CA ALA A 140 -2.46 2.61 -20.63
C ALA A 140 -3.19 2.84 -21.97
N GLY A 141 -4.52 2.98 -21.95
CA GLY A 141 -5.34 3.32 -23.12
C GLY A 141 -5.12 4.75 -23.62
N ASP A 142 -4.70 5.66 -22.74
CA ASP A 142 -4.41 7.05 -23.07
C ASP A 142 -3.03 7.27 -23.71
N LEU A 143 -2.17 6.24 -23.71
CA LEU A 143 -0.87 6.29 -24.41
C LEU A 143 -1.04 6.49 -25.93
N PRO A 144 -0.01 7.06 -26.61
CA PRO A 144 0.04 7.09 -28.07
C PRO A 144 -0.10 5.68 -28.68
N GLY A 145 -0.74 5.58 -29.85
CA GLY A 145 -1.05 4.31 -30.52
C GLY A 145 0.08 3.26 -30.50
N PRO A 146 1.33 3.62 -30.87
CA PRO A 146 2.46 2.69 -30.84
C PRO A 146 2.87 2.19 -29.44
N LEU A 147 2.60 2.95 -28.39
CA LEU A 147 2.97 2.63 -27.00
C LEU A 147 1.86 1.91 -26.22
N ARG A 148 0.61 1.98 -26.69
CA ARG A 148 -0.54 1.30 -26.04
C ARG A 148 -0.32 -0.19 -25.77
N PRO A 149 0.23 -0.99 -26.71
CA PRO A 149 0.48 -2.41 -26.44
C PRO A 149 1.48 -2.63 -25.30
N VAL A 150 2.49 -1.76 -25.18
CA VAL A 150 3.47 -1.80 -24.08
C VAL A 150 2.80 -1.43 -22.76
N GLY A 151 1.95 -0.41 -22.75
CA GLY A 151 1.18 -0.02 -21.56
C GLY A 151 0.32 -1.17 -21.04
N TYR A 152 -0.45 -1.84 -21.92
CA TYR A 152 -1.24 -3.01 -21.52
C TYR A 152 -0.37 -4.19 -21.08
N LEU A 153 0.73 -4.47 -21.78
CA LEU A 153 1.66 -5.53 -21.39
C LEU A 153 2.18 -5.36 -19.94
N LEU A 154 2.42 -4.12 -19.52
CA LEU A 154 2.86 -3.80 -18.16
C LEU A 154 1.70 -3.76 -17.15
N ALA A 155 0.55 -3.20 -17.53
CA ALA A 155 -0.61 -3.07 -16.65
C ALA A 155 -1.27 -4.43 -16.34
N THR A 156 -1.35 -5.33 -17.32
CA THR A 156 -2.08 -6.60 -17.20
C THR A 156 -1.58 -7.49 -16.08
N PRO A 157 -0.28 -7.81 -15.92
CA PRO A 157 0.16 -8.69 -14.83
C PRO A 157 -0.14 -8.09 -13.46
N VAL A 158 0.06 -6.78 -13.29
CA VAL A 158 -0.20 -6.08 -12.02
C VAL A 158 -1.69 -6.10 -11.70
N ARG A 159 -2.55 -5.76 -12.67
CA ARG A 159 -4.00 -5.72 -12.47
C ARG A 159 -4.63 -7.11 -12.32
N ALA A 160 -4.16 -8.09 -13.07
CA ALA A 160 -4.62 -9.47 -12.95
C ALA A 160 -4.27 -10.05 -11.57
N PHE A 161 -3.08 -9.71 -11.05
CA PHE A 161 -2.67 -10.09 -9.71
C PHE A 161 -3.61 -9.51 -8.64
N THR A 162 -3.88 -8.20 -8.66
CA THR A 162 -4.69 -7.55 -7.63
C THR A 162 -6.18 -7.90 -7.72
N ALA A 163 -6.67 -8.27 -8.90
CA ALA A 163 -8.07 -8.66 -9.11
C ALA A 163 -8.47 -9.97 -8.38
N VAL A 164 -7.51 -10.80 -7.98
CA VAL A 164 -7.76 -12.04 -7.23
C VAL A 164 -7.85 -11.71 -5.74
N PRO A 165 -9.01 -11.90 -5.07
CA PRO A 165 -9.14 -11.60 -3.65
C PRO A 165 -8.11 -12.36 -2.79
N GLY A 166 -7.42 -11.63 -1.93
CA GLY A 166 -6.40 -12.20 -1.01
C GLY A 166 -5.03 -12.49 -1.64
N SER A 167 -4.83 -12.25 -2.94
CA SER A 167 -3.54 -12.48 -3.61
C SER A 167 -2.40 -11.66 -2.98
N ALA A 168 -2.66 -10.40 -2.61
CA ALA A 168 -1.69 -9.53 -1.95
C ALA A 168 -1.21 -10.13 -0.61
N GLY A 169 -2.12 -10.65 0.21
CA GLY A 169 -1.78 -11.28 1.49
C GLY A 169 -0.98 -12.58 1.31
N VAL A 170 -1.39 -13.44 0.37
CA VAL A 170 -0.66 -14.68 0.06
C VAL A 170 0.74 -14.37 -0.49
N ALA A 171 0.85 -13.44 -1.42
CA ALA A 171 2.13 -13.03 -2.00
C ALA A 171 3.04 -12.37 -0.95
N GLY A 172 2.48 -11.53 -0.08
CA GLY A 172 3.21 -10.93 1.04
C GLY A 172 3.75 -11.99 2.01
N PHE A 173 2.96 -13.03 2.30
CA PHE A 173 3.41 -14.16 3.12
C PHE A 173 4.52 -14.97 2.44
N VAL A 174 4.39 -15.23 1.14
CA VAL A 174 5.45 -15.90 0.36
C VAL A 174 6.73 -15.06 0.32
N LEU A 175 6.61 -13.75 0.13
CA LEU A 175 7.73 -12.81 0.17
C LEU A 175 8.40 -12.81 1.54
N PHE A 176 7.62 -12.80 2.62
CA PHE A 176 8.14 -12.97 3.97
C PHE A 176 8.99 -14.23 4.09
N LEU A 177 8.44 -15.41 3.74
CA LEU A 177 9.17 -16.68 3.85
C LEU A 177 10.44 -16.68 3.01
N PHE A 178 10.38 -16.12 1.81
CA PHE A 178 11.51 -16.03 0.90
C PHE A 178 12.62 -15.14 1.48
N LEU A 179 12.30 -13.88 1.82
CA LEU A 179 13.29 -12.94 2.36
C LEU A 179 13.85 -13.42 3.70
N PHE A 180 13.00 -13.93 4.57
CA PHE A 180 13.43 -14.52 5.82
C PHE A 180 14.39 -15.69 5.56
N GLY A 181 14.05 -16.63 4.67
CA GLY A 181 14.91 -17.74 4.30
C GLY A 181 16.27 -17.30 3.75
N LEU A 182 16.33 -16.25 2.93
CA LEU A 182 17.58 -15.70 2.40
C LEU A 182 18.50 -15.11 3.48
N THR A 183 17.94 -14.69 4.61
CA THR A 183 18.68 -14.03 5.71
C THR A 183 19.03 -14.98 6.85
N ARG A 184 18.62 -16.24 6.76
CA ARG A 184 18.97 -17.27 7.75
C ARG A 184 20.24 -18.01 7.30
N PRO A 185 21.19 -18.23 8.22
CA PRO A 185 22.40 -19.01 7.94
C PRO A 185 22.10 -20.50 7.72
#